data_AF-A0A4Q3CXM7-F1
#
_entry.id   AF-A0A4Q3CXM7-F1
#
_cell.length_a   1.000
_cell.length_b   1.000
_cell.length_c   1.000
_cell.angle_alpha   90.00
_cell.angle_beta   90.00
_cell.angle_gamma   90.00
#
_symmetry.space_group_name_H-M   'P 1'
#
loop_
_entity.id
_entity.type
_entity.pdbx_description
1 polymer ?
#
loop_
_entity_poly.entity_id
_entity_poly.type
_entity_poly.pdbx_seq_one_letter_code
_entity_poly.pdbx_strand_id
1 'polypeptide(L)'
;MEKLLLILTGICGAIATYYVNTRLKQGPVRASALLTLPVAAFCYFFPELLSGYLAKNIPVVFIGSTFIGMVSAQKMSSYVGIAITGLVFAVIYLNTSKFFDGYGGALGTSACISILVMLCIPYFKSKRNLTIGMLQLRRMAIKGWKRSKDKSLKK
;
A
#
# COMPACT_ATOMS: atom_id res chain seq x y z
N MET A 1 -23.98 6.90 8.58
CA MET A 1 -23.12 6.08 9.46
C MET A 1 -22.39 4.98 8.71
N GLU A 2 -23.03 4.31 7.75
CA GLU A 2 -22.45 3.20 6.98
C GLU A 2 -21.13 3.52 6.28
N LYS A 3 -21.02 4.68 5.62
CA LYS A 3 -19.79 5.12 4.95
C LYS A 3 -18.60 5.26 5.90
N LEU A 4 -18.83 5.75 7.12
CA LEU A 4 -17.79 5.87 8.15
C LEU A 4 -17.27 4.49 8.56
N LEU A 5 -18.17 3.52 8.72
CA LEU A 5 -17.80 2.14 9.04
C LEU A 5 -16.95 1.54 7.90
N LEU A 6 -17.28 1.78 6.64
CA LEU A 6 -16.46 1.34 5.51
C LEU A 6 -15.06 1.98 5.54
N ILE A 7 -14.95 3.27 5.82
CA ILE A 7 -13.64 3.93 5.95
C ILE A 7 -12.82 3.31 7.09
N LEU A 8 -13.43 3.09 8.24
CA LEU A 8 -12.77 2.44 9.38
C LEU A 8 -12.32 1.02 9.01
N THR A 9 -13.16 0.23 8.34
CA THR A 9 -12.77 -1.12 7.90
C THR A 9 -11.59 -1.10 6.93
N GLY A 10 -11.52 -0.12 6.02
CA GLY A 10 -10.40 0.03 5.11
C GLY A 10 -9.09 0.40 5.83
N ILE A 11 -9.14 1.30 6.81
CA ILE A 11 -7.96 1.66 7.62
C ILE A 11 -7.52 0.46 8.46
N CYS A 12 -8.45 -0.20 9.15
CA CYS A 12 -8.17 -1.35 9.99
C CYS A 12 -7.63 -2.53 9.17
N GLY A 13 -8.22 -2.85 8.02
CA GLY A 13 -7.77 -3.94 7.16
C GLY A 13 -6.36 -3.71 6.61
N ALA A 14 -6.03 -2.48 6.20
CA ALA A 14 -4.68 -2.12 5.76
C ALA A 14 -3.64 -2.25 6.88
N ILE A 15 -3.92 -1.69 8.07
CA ILE A 15 -3.01 -1.74 9.23
C ILE A 15 -2.85 -3.19 9.72
N ALA A 16 -3.95 -3.93 9.88
CA ALA A 16 -3.92 -5.31 10.35
C ALA A 16 -3.11 -6.19 9.40
N THR A 17 -3.33 -6.07 8.09
CA THR A 17 -2.56 -6.83 7.09
C THR A 17 -1.09 -6.46 7.12
N TYR A 18 -0.77 -5.17 7.22
CA TYR A 18 0.63 -4.73 7.34
C TYR A 18 1.28 -5.27 8.62
N TYR A 19 0.56 -5.28 9.74
CA TYR A 19 1.05 -5.83 11.00
C TYR A 19 1.32 -7.33 10.90
N VAL A 20 0.37 -8.13 10.38
CA VAL A 20 0.54 -9.58 10.21
C VAL A 20 1.67 -9.89 9.21
N ASN A 21 1.75 -9.15 8.11
CA ASN A 21 2.80 -9.30 7.10
C ASN A 21 4.20 -9.04 7.69
N THR A 22 4.36 -7.93 8.43
CA THR A 22 5.68 -7.47 8.90
C THR A 22 6.12 -8.08 10.22
N ARG A 23 5.22 -8.20 11.21
CA ARG A 23 5.54 -8.69 12.55
C ARG A 23 5.47 -10.20 12.66
N LEU A 24 4.42 -10.82 12.09
CA LEU A 24 4.22 -12.27 12.15
C LEU A 24 4.92 -13.02 11.01
N LYS A 25 5.56 -12.29 10.09
CA LYS A 25 6.34 -12.82 8.95
C LYS A 25 5.59 -13.89 8.13
N GLN A 26 4.27 -13.82 8.11
CA GLN A 26 3.42 -14.76 7.36
C GLN A 26 3.57 -14.57 5.84
N GLY A 27 4.20 -13.47 5.41
CA GLY A 27 4.30 -13.08 4.01
C GLY A 27 3.03 -12.36 3.56
N PRO A 28 3.12 -11.53 2.51
CA PRO A 28 2.05 -10.61 2.12
C PRO A 28 0.77 -11.35 1.75
N VAL A 29 0.87 -12.38 0.90
CA VAL A 29 -0.28 -13.13 0.39
C VAL A 29 -1.00 -13.89 1.51
N ARG A 30 -0.25 -14.58 2.40
CA ARG A 30 -0.88 -15.32 3.51
C ARG A 30 -1.50 -14.38 4.54
N ALA A 31 -0.87 -13.24 4.83
CA ALA A 31 -1.42 -12.24 5.74
C ALA A 31 -2.77 -11.71 5.24
N SER A 32 -2.87 -11.39 3.95
CA SER A 32 -4.13 -10.94 3.32
C SER A 32 -5.20 -12.03 3.36
N ALA A 33 -4.86 -13.26 2.96
CA ALA A 33 -5.82 -14.37 2.95
C ALA A 33 -6.32 -14.73 4.35
N LEU A 34 -5.41 -14.81 5.33
CA LEU A 34 -5.72 -15.19 6.71
C LEU A 34 -6.62 -14.18 7.43
N LEU A 35 -6.54 -12.89 7.08
CA LEU A 35 -7.42 -11.86 7.62
C LEU A 35 -8.74 -11.75 6.85
N THR A 36 -8.70 -11.89 5.52
CA THR A 36 -9.90 -11.69 4.69
C THR A 36 -10.88 -12.86 4.83
N LEU A 37 -10.39 -14.10 4.93
CA LEU A 37 -11.24 -15.28 5.05
C LEU A 37 -12.20 -15.21 6.25
N PRO A 38 -11.72 -14.97 7.49
CA PRO A 38 -12.59 -14.86 8.65
C PRO A 38 -13.60 -13.71 8.53
N VAL A 39 -13.18 -12.56 8.00
CA VAL A 39 -14.06 -11.38 7.86
C VAL A 39 -15.16 -11.65 6.82
N ALA A 40 -14.81 -12.23 5.68
CA ALA A 40 -15.77 -12.59 4.65
C ALA A 40 -16.72 -13.72 5.11
N ALA A 41 -16.19 -14.74 5.78
CA ALA A 41 -16.99 -15.83 6.35
C ALA A 41 -17.96 -15.30 7.41
N PHE A 42 -17.51 -14.43 8.31
CA PHE A 42 -18.37 -13.81 9.32
C PHE A 42 -19.54 -13.04 8.69
N CYS A 43 -19.27 -12.23 7.66
CA CYS A 43 -20.31 -11.50 6.93
C CYS A 43 -21.28 -12.43 6.18
N TYR A 44 -20.82 -13.60 5.74
CA TYR A 44 -21.64 -14.59 5.05
C TYR A 44 -22.54 -15.39 6.01
N PHE A 45 -22.01 -15.83 7.15
CA PHE A 45 -22.77 -16.63 8.12
C PHE A 45 -23.71 -15.80 9.01
N PHE A 46 -23.41 -14.52 9.24
CA PHE A 46 -24.22 -13.64 10.08
C PHE A 46 -24.74 -12.40 9.31
N PRO A 47 -25.50 -12.59 8.22
CA PRO A 47 -25.99 -11.47 7.41
C PRO A 47 -27.01 -10.60 8.15
N GLU A 48 -27.75 -11.15 9.13
CA GLU A 48 -28.78 -10.43 9.89
C GLU A 48 -28.23 -9.46 10.94
N LEU A 49 -26.95 -9.60 11.34
CA LEU A 49 -26.32 -8.68 12.29
C LEU A 49 -25.99 -7.31 11.65
N LEU A 50 -25.93 -7.22 10.32
CA LEU A 50 -25.51 -6.04 9.57
C LEU A 50 -26.63 -5.56 8.63
N SER A 51 -26.62 -4.28 8.27
CA SER A 51 -27.46 -3.82 7.17
C SER A 51 -27.03 -4.52 5.87
N GLY A 52 -27.99 -4.84 4.99
CA GLY A 52 -27.70 -5.55 3.73
C GLY A 52 -26.67 -4.83 2.85
N TYR A 53 -26.57 -3.49 2.98
CA TYR A 53 -25.52 -2.70 2.36
C TYR A 53 -24.14 -2.97 2.97
N LEU A 54 -24.02 -2.98 4.30
CA LEU A 54 -22.75 -3.23 4.98
C LEU A 54 -22.22 -4.64 4.77
N ALA A 55 -23.09 -5.65 4.88
CA ALA A 55 -22.71 -7.05 4.73
C ALA A 55 -22.07 -7.33 3.35
N LYS A 56 -22.54 -6.63 2.31
CA LYS A 56 -21.98 -6.74 0.96
C LYS A 56 -20.69 -5.93 0.76
N ASN A 57 -20.60 -4.72 1.30
CA ASN A 57 -19.47 -3.83 1.04
C ASN A 57 -18.26 -4.08 1.97
N ILE A 58 -18.46 -4.55 3.20
CA ILE A 58 -17.37 -4.76 4.16
C ILE A 58 -16.34 -5.78 3.65
N PRO A 59 -16.71 -6.99 3.20
CA PRO A 59 -15.73 -7.95 2.68
C PRO A 59 -14.93 -7.40 1.50
N VAL A 60 -15.60 -6.61 0.65
CA VAL A 60 -15.03 -5.99 -0.55
C VAL A 60 -14.03 -4.89 -0.21
N VAL A 61 -14.39 -4.00 0.71
CA VAL A 61 -13.49 -2.95 1.21
C VAL A 61 -12.33 -3.57 1.98
N PHE A 62 -12.60 -4.59 2.79
CA PHE A 62 -11.60 -5.26 3.59
C PHE A 62 -10.54 -5.91 2.70
N ILE A 63 -10.94 -6.76 1.73
CA ILE A 63 -9.99 -7.39 0.82
C ILE A 63 -9.19 -6.34 0.03
N GLY A 64 -9.85 -5.31 -0.49
CA GLY A 64 -9.20 -4.21 -1.21
C GLY A 64 -8.16 -3.48 -0.36
N SER A 65 -8.47 -3.23 0.91
CA SER A 65 -7.55 -2.58 1.85
C SER A 65 -6.37 -3.47 2.23
N THR A 66 -6.53 -4.81 2.23
CA THR A 66 -5.42 -5.72 2.50
C THR A 66 -4.33 -5.65 1.43
N PHE A 67 -4.67 -5.29 0.18
CA PHE A 67 -3.69 -5.01 -0.87
C PHE A 67 -2.70 -3.90 -0.48
N ILE A 68 -3.16 -2.92 0.29
CA ILE A 68 -2.33 -1.83 0.81
C ILE A 68 -1.39 -2.33 1.90
N GLY A 69 -1.87 -3.21 2.78
CA GLY A 69 -1.05 -3.78 3.85
C GLY A 69 -0.01 -4.81 3.36
N MET A 70 -0.13 -5.29 2.12
CA MET A 70 0.88 -6.17 1.51
C MET A 70 2.15 -5.44 1.06
N VAL A 71 2.20 -4.11 1.12
CA VAL A 71 3.38 -3.33 0.73
C VAL A 71 4.58 -3.66 1.65
N SER A 72 5.76 -3.76 1.05
CA SER A 72 7.02 -4.02 1.79
C SER A 72 7.33 -2.88 2.77
N ALA A 73 7.70 -3.26 4.00
CA ALA A 73 8.13 -2.34 5.06
C ALA A 73 9.30 -1.43 4.65
N GLN A 74 10.12 -1.87 3.68
CA GLN A 74 11.24 -1.10 3.15
C GLN A 74 10.80 0.17 2.41
N LYS A 75 9.61 0.17 1.80
CA LYS A 75 9.07 1.31 1.04
C LYS A 75 8.15 2.20 1.86
N MET A 76 7.44 1.61 2.83
CA MET A 76 6.50 2.29 3.73
C MET A 76 6.72 1.77 5.15
N SER A 77 7.51 2.49 5.96
CA SER A 77 7.82 2.10 7.35
C SER A 77 6.85 2.70 8.39
N SER A 78 6.10 3.74 8.01
CA SER A 78 5.18 4.41 8.92
C SER A 78 3.78 3.82 8.87
N TYR A 79 3.29 3.34 10.02
CA TYR A 79 1.90 2.92 10.21
C TYR A 79 0.91 4.04 9.89
N VAL A 80 1.28 5.30 10.13
CA VAL A 80 0.46 6.48 9.77
C VAL A 80 0.32 6.59 8.24
N GLY A 81 1.37 6.28 7.48
CA GLY A 81 1.32 6.28 6.02
C GLY A 81 0.37 5.20 5.47
N ILE A 82 0.39 4.01 6.07
CA ILE A 82 -0.55 2.93 5.73
C ILE A 82 -1.99 3.31 6.07
N ALA A 83 -2.21 3.94 7.24
CA ALA A 83 -3.53 4.41 7.65
C ALA A 83 -4.09 5.47 6.69
N ILE A 84 -3.28 6.46 6.31
CA ILE A 84 -3.66 7.49 5.33
C ILE A 84 -3.95 6.85 3.97
N THR A 85 -3.13 5.87 3.55
CA THR A 85 -3.34 5.17 2.27
C THR A 85 -4.66 4.39 2.28
N GLY A 86 -4.98 3.70 3.39
CA GLY A 86 -6.26 3.02 3.58
C GLY A 86 -7.45 3.98 3.57
N LEU A 87 -7.29 5.18 4.13
CA LEU A 87 -8.29 6.24 4.06
C LEU A 87 -8.51 6.72 2.62
N VAL A 88 -7.43 6.99 1.87
CA VAL A 88 -7.51 7.40 0.45
C VAL A 88 -8.20 6.33 -0.37
N PHE A 89 -7.87 5.05 -0.15
CA PHE A 89 -8.53 3.93 -0.81
C PHE A 89 -10.02 3.88 -0.51
N ALA A 90 -10.42 4.01 0.77
CA ALA A 90 -11.83 3.98 1.13
C ALA A 90 -12.62 5.15 0.50
N VAL A 91 -12.02 6.34 0.41
CA VAL A 91 -12.60 7.48 -0.30
C VAL A 91 -12.76 7.18 -1.80
N ILE A 92 -11.75 6.61 -2.44
CA ILE A 92 -11.83 6.20 -3.86
C ILE A 92 -12.92 5.15 -4.04
N TYR A 93 -12.97 4.13 -3.18
CA TYR A 93 -13.98 3.07 -3.22
C TYR A 93 -15.41 3.61 -3.11
N LEU A 94 -15.66 4.54 -2.20
CA LEU A 94 -16.98 5.17 -2.04
C LEU A 94 -17.42 5.98 -3.28
N ASN A 95 -16.47 6.42 -4.11
CA ASN A 95 -16.74 7.14 -5.37
C ASN A 95 -16.63 6.24 -6.61
N THR A 96 -16.20 4.98 -6.46
CA THR A 96 -15.92 4.03 -7.55
C THR A 96 -17.19 3.59 -8.29
N SER A 97 -18.36 3.63 -7.64
CA SER A 97 -19.63 3.15 -8.19
C SER A 97 -20.09 3.84 -9.48
N LYS A 98 -19.44 4.93 -9.89
CA LYS A 98 -19.73 5.62 -11.17
C LYS A 98 -18.71 5.36 -12.28
N PHE A 99 -17.50 4.90 -11.93
CA PHE A 99 -16.36 4.88 -12.86
C PHE A 99 -15.86 3.48 -13.21
N PHE A 100 -16.11 2.48 -12.36
CA PHE A 100 -15.52 1.15 -12.52
C PHE A 100 -16.56 0.03 -12.66
N ASP A 101 -17.80 0.38 -13.00
CA ASP A 101 -18.85 -0.61 -13.18
C ASP A 101 -18.55 -1.48 -14.41
N GLY A 102 -18.58 -2.81 -14.24
CA GLY A 102 -18.23 -3.78 -15.30
C GLY A 102 -16.74 -4.05 -15.52
N TYR A 103 -15.82 -3.39 -14.81
CA TYR A 103 -14.37 -3.63 -14.95
C TYR A 103 -13.82 -4.56 -13.87
N GLY A 104 -13.26 -5.69 -14.29
CA GLY A 104 -12.50 -6.59 -13.42
C GLY A 104 -11.23 -5.93 -12.88
N GLY A 105 -10.91 -6.15 -11.61
CA GLY A 105 -9.67 -5.64 -10.99
C GLY A 105 -9.73 -4.22 -10.41
N ALA A 106 -10.89 -3.55 -10.42
CA ALA A 106 -11.07 -2.19 -9.91
C ALA A 106 -10.59 -1.97 -8.46
N LEU A 107 -10.73 -2.98 -7.59
CA LEU A 107 -10.25 -2.92 -6.20
C LEU A 107 -8.72 -2.88 -6.11
N GLY A 108 -8.04 -3.66 -6.94
CA GLY A 108 -6.58 -3.70 -6.98
C GLY A 108 -6.01 -2.40 -7.55
N THR A 109 -6.63 -1.86 -8.61
CA THR A 109 -6.18 -0.61 -9.23
C THR A 109 -6.38 0.58 -8.30
N SER A 110 -7.53 0.69 -7.63
CA SER A 110 -7.78 1.74 -6.63
C SER A 110 -6.81 1.66 -5.45
N ALA A 111 -6.49 0.45 -4.95
CA ALA A 111 -5.47 0.27 -3.94
C ALA A 111 -4.07 0.70 -4.44
N CYS A 112 -3.71 0.33 -5.67
CA CYS A 112 -2.45 0.73 -6.30
C CYS A 112 -2.33 2.26 -6.42
N ILE A 113 -3.37 2.93 -6.93
CA ILE A 113 -3.43 4.39 -7.05
C ILE A 113 -3.25 5.04 -5.68
N SER A 114 -3.92 4.54 -4.65
CA SER A 114 -3.82 5.06 -3.28
C SER A 114 -2.38 5.00 -2.76
N ILE A 115 -1.70 3.86 -2.97
CA ILE A 115 -0.30 3.67 -2.56
C ILE A 115 0.62 4.62 -3.34
N LEU A 116 0.42 4.78 -4.65
CA LEU A 116 1.20 5.69 -5.49
C LEU A 116 1.06 7.14 -5.02
N VAL A 117 -0.15 7.58 -4.70
CA VAL A 117 -0.40 8.92 -4.13
C VAL A 117 0.42 9.09 -2.85
N MET A 118 0.38 8.12 -1.94
CA MET A 118 1.14 8.20 -0.68
C MET A 118 2.66 8.17 -0.89
N LEU A 119 3.16 7.41 -1.88
CA LEU A 119 4.58 7.36 -2.24
C LEU A 119 5.08 8.66 -2.89
N CYS A 120 4.22 9.41 -3.58
CA CYS A 120 4.57 10.70 -4.19
C CYS A 120 4.71 11.84 -3.16
N ILE A 121 4.03 11.76 -2.01
CA ILE A 121 4.10 12.78 -0.95
C ILE A 121 5.54 13.09 -0.49
N PRO A 122 6.37 12.08 -0.11
CA PRO A 122 7.76 12.35 0.27
C PRO A 122 8.62 12.84 -0.89
N TYR A 123 8.34 12.45 -2.14
CA TYR A 123 9.05 12.96 -3.32
C TYR A 123 8.84 14.48 -3.48
N PHE A 124 7.60 14.95 -3.30
CA PHE A 124 7.27 16.37 -3.42
C PHE A 124 7.77 17.22 -2.24
N LYS A 125 7.78 16.65 -1.02
CA LYS A 125 8.31 17.31 0.18
C LYS A 125 9.85 17.36 0.21
N SER A 126 10.51 16.49 -0.55
CA SER A 126 11.96 16.35 -0.57
C SER A 126 12.63 17.37 -1.50
N LYS A 127 12.76 18.61 -1.03
CA LYS A 127 13.69 19.59 -1.61
C LYS A 127 15.17 19.31 -1.25
N ARG A 128 15.53 18.12 -0.74
CA ARG A 128 16.89 17.85 -0.21
C ARG A 128 17.42 16.40 -0.22
N ASN A 129 16.93 15.49 -1.07
CA ASN A 129 17.51 14.13 -1.20
C ASN A 129 18.06 13.76 -2.60
N LEU A 130 18.12 14.72 -3.54
CA LEU A 130 18.87 14.54 -4.80
C LEU A 130 20.38 14.35 -4.57
N THR A 131 20.88 14.63 -3.36
CA THR A 131 22.31 14.61 -3.05
C THR A 131 22.87 13.19 -2.96
N ILE A 132 22.14 12.17 -2.49
CA ILE A 132 22.72 10.83 -2.34
C ILE A 132 22.97 10.15 -3.70
N GLY A 133 22.02 10.28 -4.64
CA GLY A 133 22.16 9.74 -6.00
C GLY A 133 23.29 10.42 -6.78
N MET A 134 23.36 11.76 -6.73
CA MET A 134 24.47 12.52 -7.33
C MET A 134 25.83 12.25 -6.68
N LEU A 135 25.88 12.04 -5.35
CA LEU A 135 27.12 11.68 -4.66
C LEU A 135 27.61 10.28 -5.02
N GLN A 136 26.70 9.32 -5.24
CA GLN A 136 27.07 8.00 -5.75
C GLN A 136 27.65 8.07 -7.16
N LEU A 137 27.02 8.86 -8.05
CA LEU A 137 27.53 9.12 -9.40
C LEU A 137 28.91 9.79 -9.38
N ARG A 138 29.10 10.80 -8.52
CA ARG A 138 30.39 11.49 -8.35
C ARG A 138 31.49 10.55 -7.84
N ARG A 139 31.18 9.65 -6.89
CA ARG A 139 32.14 8.64 -6.41
C ARG A 139 32.52 7.65 -7.51
N MET A 140 31.57 7.23 -8.34
CA MET A 140 31.83 6.34 -9.48
C MET A 140 32.73 7.02 -10.53
N ALA A 141 32.46 8.29 -10.85
CA ALA A 141 33.27 9.07 -11.80
C ALA A 141 34.71 9.28 -11.30
N ILE A 142 34.91 9.66 -10.03
CA ILE A 142 36.25 9.86 -9.45
C ILE A 142 37.03 8.54 -9.39
N LYS A 143 36.36 7.42 -9.06
CA LYS A 143 36.99 6.10 -9.01
C LYS A 143 37.38 5.59 -10.40
N GLY A 144 36.56 5.87 -11.42
CA GLY A 144 36.88 5.63 -12.83
C GLY A 144 38.09 6.43 -13.30
N TRP A 145 38.15 7.72 -12.95
CA TRP A 145 39.26 8.60 -13.31
C TRP A 145 40.60 8.18 -12.68
N LYS A 146 40.61 7.81 -11.38
CA LYS A 146 41.81 7.28 -10.71
C LYS A 146 42.34 6.00 -11.37
N ARG A 147 41.44 5.09 -11.80
CA ARG A 147 41.81 3.84 -12.50
C ARG A 147 42.43 4.08 -13.88
N SER A 148 41.97 5.12 -14.58
CA SER A 148 42.53 5.49 -15.89
C SER A 148 43.93 6.09 -15.77
N LYS A 149 44.16 6.91 -14.73
CA LYS A 149 45.46 7.57 -14.49
C LYS A 149 46.56 6.59 -14.04
N ASP A 150 46.21 5.59 -13.24
CA ASP A 150 47.15 4.56 -12.78
C ASP A 150 47.61 3.62 -13.92
N LYS A 151 46.75 3.40 -14.93
CA LYS A 151 47.11 2.63 -16.14
C LYS A 151 48.03 3.39 -17.11
N SER A 152 48.03 4.73 -17.10
CA SER A 152 48.91 5.52 -17.99
C SER A 152 50.30 5.77 -17.41
N LEU A 153 50.51 5.52 -16.10
CA LEU A 153 51.80 5.67 -15.40
C LEU A 153 52.61 4.36 -15.37
N LYS A 154 52.02 3.25 -15.82
CA LYS A 154 52.63 1.91 -15.92
C LYS A 154 52.99 1.49 -17.36
N LYS A 155 52.88 2.41 -18.31
CA LYS A 155 53.43 2.28 -19.68
C LYS A 155 54.64 3.20 -19.78
#